data_AF-A0A925W8J2-F1
#
_entry.id   AF-A0A925W8J2-F1
#
_cell.length_a   1.000
_cell.length_b   1.000
_cell.length_c   1.000
_cell.angle_alpha   90.00
_cell.angle_beta   90.00
_cell.angle_gamma   90.00
#
_symmetry.space_group_name_H-M   'P 1'
#
loop_
_entity.id
_entity.type
_entity.pdbx_description
1 polymer ?
#
loop_
_entity_poly.entity_id
_entity_poly.type
_entity_poly.pdbx_seq_one_letter_code
_entity_poly.pdbx_strand_id
1 'polypeptide(L)'
;MADQATRFFVLFGGLIMMAGMILALRYTFGTGRDQPGPRIPDPDDPTGDGLLEEVSRVPTDTAARILRRRLSEAGIRATIAHDQTGYRLLVFPPDVINARLVLTQSP
;
A
#
# COMPACT_ATOMS: atom_id res chain seq x y z
N MET A 1 0.50 45.49 -32.13
CA MET A 1 1.27 45.49 -30.87
C MET A 1 0.42 45.11 -29.65
N ALA A 2 -0.80 45.66 -29.49
CA ALA A 2 -1.69 45.32 -28.36
C ALA A 2 -2.06 43.82 -28.27
N ASP A 3 -2.39 43.16 -29.39
CA ASP A 3 -2.74 41.72 -29.42
C ASP A 3 -1.57 40.81 -28.97
N GLN A 4 -0.33 41.17 -29.31
CA GLN A 4 0.86 40.42 -28.88
C GLN A 4 1.10 40.56 -27.38
N ALA A 5 0.92 41.76 -26.82
CA ALA A 5 1.00 41.98 -25.38
C ALA A 5 -0.11 41.21 -24.65
N THR A 6 -1.36 41.26 -25.13
CA THR A 6 -2.48 40.52 -24.54
C THR A 6 -2.24 39.02 -24.56
N ARG A 7 -1.80 38.46 -25.69
CA ARG A 7 -1.44 37.03 -25.79
C ARG A 7 -0.31 36.66 -24.84
N PHE A 8 0.71 37.51 -24.72
CA PHE A 8 1.81 37.30 -23.78
C PHE A 8 1.31 37.26 -22.33
N PHE A 9 0.47 38.21 -21.91
CA PHE A 9 -0.10 38.24 -20.57
C PHE A 9 -1.01 37.03 -20.29
N VAL A 10 -1.82 36.59 -21.25
CA VAL A 10 -2.68 35.41 -21.10
C VAL A 10 -1.85 34.13 -20.94
N LEU A 11 -0.81 33.95 -21.77
CA LEU A 11 0.07 32.79 -21.68
C LEU A 11 0.87 32.79 -20.37
N PHE A 12 1.39 33.95 -19.96
CA PHE A 12 2.15 34.10 -18.72
C PHE A 12 1.26 33.88 -17.48
N GLY A 13 0.06 34.46 -17.47
CA GLY A 13 -0.92 34.27 -16.41
C GLY A 13 -1.39 32.81 -16.29
N GLY A 14 -1.66 32.15 -17.43
CA GLY A 14 -2.00 30.73 -17.46
C GLY A 14 -0.88 29.84 -16.93
N LEU A 15 0.38 30.14 -17.26
CA LEU A 15 1.54 29.39 -16.78
C LEU A 15 1.74 29.56 -15.27
N ILE A 16 1.58 30.78 -14.73
CA ILE A 16 1.63 31.03 -13.29
C ILE A 16 0.49 30.30 -12.57
N MET A 17 -0.73 30.37 -13.10
CA MET A 17 -1.87 29.65 -12.53
C MET A 17 -1.61 28.14 -12.50
N MET A 18 -1.09 27.58 -13.60
CA MET A 18 -0.79 26.15 -13.69
C MET A 18 0.33 25.75 -12.71
N ALA A 19 1.39 26.55 -12.60
CA ALA A 19 2.47 26.32 -11.63
C ALA A 19 1.95 26.40 -10.18
N GLY A 20 1.10 27.38 -9.87
CA GLY A 20 0.45 27.52 -8.58
C GLY A 20 -0.46 26.34 -8.25
N MET A 21 -1.26 25.88 -9.22
CA MET A 21 -2.10 24.70 -9.07
C MET A 21 -1.27 23.43 -8.83
N ILE A 22 -0.19 23.22 -9.61
CA ILE A 22 0.71 22.09 -9.41
C ILE A 22 1.36 22.14 -8.02
N LEU A 23 1.77 23.32 -7.57
CA LEU A 23 2.36 23.49 -6.24
C LEU A 23 1.33 23.25 -5.12
N ALA A 24 0.11 23.76 -5.27
CA ALA A 24 -0.98 23.52 -4.34
C ALA A 24 -1.33 22.03 -4.27
N LEU A 25 -1.49 21.37 -5.43
CA LEU A 25 -1.71 19.93 -5.49
C LEU A 25 -0.52 19.15 -4.91
N ARG A 26 0.71 19.57 -5.17
CA ARG A 26 1.90 18.96 -4.58
C ARG A 26 2.01 19.18 -3.08
N TYR A 27 1.50 20.29 -2.56
CA TYR A 27 1.52 20.55 -1.13
C TYR A 27 0.40 19.78 -0.42
N THR A 28 -0.83 19.91 -0.94
CA THR A 28 -2.05 19.28 -0.41
C THR A 28 -2.06 17.76 -0.59
N PHE A 29 -1.71 17.26 -1.78
CA PHE A 29 -1.73 15.84 -2.11
C PHE A 29 -0.33 15.23 -2.28
N GLY A 30 0.68 16.03 -2.63
CA GLY A 30 2.07 15.55 -2.77
C GLY A 30 2.84 15.46 -1.45
N THR A 31 2.23 15.84 -0.32
CA THR A 31 2.68 15.41 1.01
C THR A 31 2.17 13.99 1.25
N GLY A 32 2.72 13.05 0.49
CA GLY A 32 2.77 11.65 0.87
C GLY A 32 3.75 11.42 2.02
N ARG A 33 3.70 12.22 3.10
CA ARG A 33 4.25 11.78 4.39
C ARG A 33 3.44 10.60 4.95
N ASP A 34 2.24 10.40 4.43
CA ASP A 34 1.41 9.20 4.60
C ASP A 34 1.41 8.25 3.39
N GLN A 35 2.32 8.45 2.42
CA GLN A 35 2.67 7.36 1.50
C GLN A 35 3.91 6.67 2.10
N PRO A 36 3.86 5.34 2.32
CA PRO A 36 5.02 4.60 2.75
C PRO A 36 6.02 4.58 1.59
N GLY A 37 6.84 5.64 1.48
CA GLY A 37 8.21 5.49 0.99
C GLY A 37 8.86 4.35 1.76
N PRO A 38 9.76 3.57 1.13
CA PRO A 38 10.11 2.21 1.54
C PRO A 38 10.21 2.16 3.06
N ARG A 39 9.17 1.59 3.72
CA ARG A 39 9.28 1.25 5.13
C ARG A 39 10.53 0.40 5.15
N ILE A 40 11.59 0.94 5.75
CA ILE A 40 12.56 0.09 6.42
C ILE A 40 11.63 -0.72 7.33
N PRO A 41 11.37 -2.01 7.02
CA PRO A 41 10.49 -2.79 7.85
C PRO A 41 11.13 -2.71 9.23
N ASP A 42 10.44 -2.09 10.17
CA ASP A 42 10.80 -2.29 11.55
C ASP A 42 10.61 -3.81 11.74
N PRO A 43 11.69 -4.56 11.98
CA PRO A 43 11.59 -6.01 12.15
C PRO A 43 10.66 -6.38 13.31
N ASP A 44 10.36 -5.40 14.19
CA ASP A 44 9.51 -5.55 15.36
C ASP A 44 8.12 -4.88 15.20
N ASP A 45 7.77 -4.31 14.04
CA ASP A 45 6.40 -3.79 13.78
C ASP A 45 5.51 -4.89 13.18
N PRO A 46 4.60 -5.50 13.97
CA PRO A 46 3.66 -6.49 13.45
C PRO A 46 2.66 -5.88 12.43
N THR A 47 2.56 -4.55 12.40
CA THR A 47 1.57 -3.76 11.66
C THR A 47 2.11 -3.26 10.33
N GLY A 48 3.02 -3.99 9.69
CA GLY A 48 3.65 -3.62 8.41
C GLY A 48 2.68 -3.24 7.27
N ASP A 49 1.35 -3.40 7.44
CA ASP A 49 0.26 -2.95 6.56
C ASP A 49 -0.86 -2.14 7.27
N GLY A 50 -0.60 -1.60 8.47
CA GLY A 50 -1.42 -0.67 9.26
C GLY A 50 -2.70 -1.23 9.88
N LEU A 51 -3.27 -2.28 9.29
CA LEU A 51 -4.52 -2.91 9.75
C LEU A 51 -4.47 -4.45 9.75
N LEU A 52 -3.46 -5.02 9.12
CA LEU A 52 -3.28 -6.47 9.00
C LEU A 52 -1.88 -6.84 9.48
N GLU A 53 -1.76 -7.99 10.11
CA GLU A 53 -0.51 -8.54 10.62
C GLU A 53 -0.07 -9.74 9.78
N GLU A 54 1.25 -9.86 9.55
CA GLU A 54 1.84 -10.97 8.81
C GLU A 54 1.85 -12.25 9.65
N VAL A 55 1.21 -13.31 9.13
CA VAL A 55 1.17 -14.64 9.77
C VAL A 55 2.06 -15.67 9.11
N SER A 56 2.34 -15.52 7.81
CA SER A 56 3.18 -16.45 7.05
C SER A 56 3.72 -15.82 5.78
N ARG A 57 4.91 -16.28 5.35
CA ARG A 57 5.52 -15.93 4.07
C ARG A 57 5.82 -17.18 3.25
N VAL A 58 5.56 -17.14 1.95
CA VAL A 58 5.81 -18.24 1.02
C VAL A 58 6.43 -17.74 -0.29
N PRO A 59 7.29 -18.54 -0.95
CA PRO A 59 8.00 -18.11 -2.15
C PRO A 59 7.13 -18.12 -3.41
N THR A 60 5.99 -18.83 -3.40
CA THR A 60 5.15 -19.00 -4.59
C THR A 60 3.71 -18.55 -4.34
N ASP A 61 3.14 -17.96 -5.39
CA ASP A 61 1.74 -17.52 -5.46
C ASP A 61 0.76 -18.69 -5.23
N THR A 62 1.08 -19.86 -5.78
CA THR A 62 0.26 -21.07 -5.59
C THR A 62 0.24 -21.51 -4.13
N ALA A 63 1.38 -21.51 -3.43
CA ALA A 63 1.41 -21.80 -2.01
C ALA A 63 0.58 -20.76 -1.23
N ALA A 64 0.69 -19.48 -1.59
CA ALA A 64 -0.04 -18.42 -0.91
C ALA A 64 -1.56 -18.59 -1.03
N ARG A 65 -2.04 -18.95 -2.23
CA ARG A 65 -3.46 -19.28 -2.46
C ARG A 65 -3.93 -20.49 -1.67
N ILE A 66 -3.12 -21.54 -1.57
CA ILE A 66 -3.47 -22.74 -0.79
C ILE A 66 -3.63 -22.38 0.69
N LEU A 67 -2.68 -21.64 1.27
CA LEU A 67 -2.75 -21.23 2.66
C LEU A 67 -3.93 -20.26 2.90
N ARG A 68 -4.18 -19.31 1.98
CA ARG A 68 -5.35 -18.42 2.06
C ARG A 68 -6.65 -19.21 2.05
N ARG A 69 -6.75 -20.25 1.22
CA ARG A 69 -7.91 -21.12 1.16
C ARG A 69 -8.13 -21.85 2.49
N ARG A 70 -7.08 -22.42 3.09
CA ARG A 70 -7.17 -23.07 4.41
C ARG A 70 -7.68 -22.11 5.49
N LEU A 71 -7.14 -20.89 5.53
CA LEU A 71 -7.61 -19.86 6.46
C LEU A 71 -9.08 -19.52 6.22
N SER A 72 -9.50 -19.40 4.95
CA SER A 72 -10.91 -19.14 4.63
C SER A 72 -11.85 -20.29 5.01
N GLU A 73 -11.40 -21.54 4.89
CA GLU A 73 -12.15 -22.74 5.32
C GLU A 73 -12.30 -22.77 6.85
N ALA A 74 -11.35 -22.22 7.59
CA ALA A 74 -11.42 -21.99 9.03
C ALA A 74 -12.20 -20.70 9.42
N GLY A 75 -12.80 -19.99 8.46
CA GLY A 75 -13.55 -18.74 8.69
C GLY A 75 -12.68 -17.50 8.91
N ILE A 76 -11.37 -17.59 8.68
CA ILE A 76 -10.41 -16.50 8.88
C ILE A 76 -10.20 -15.73 7.58
N ARG A 77 -10.36 -14.41 7.63
CA ARG A 77 -10.13 -13.54 6.46
C ARG A 77 -8.64 -13.24 6.31
N ALA A 78 -8.09 -13.66 5.18
CA ALA A 78 -6.68 -13.48 4.86
C ALA A 78 -6.48 -12.78 3.50
N THR A 79 -5.54 -11.85 3.47
CA THR A 79 -5.10 -11.11 2.29
C THR A 79 -3.71 -11.58 1.88
N ILE A 80 -3.47 -11.72 0.58
CA ILE A 80 -2.14 -12.01 0.04
C ILE A 80 -1.53 -10.69 -0.43
N ALA A 81 -0.39 -10.32 0.12
CA ALA A 81 0.45 -9.26 -0.40
C ALA A 81 1.68 -9.85 -1.08
N HIS A 82 2.20 -9.16 -2.09
CA HIS A 82 3.42 -9.55 -2.77
C HIS A 82 4.51 -8.50 -2.51
N ASP A 83 5.71 -8.96 -2.18
CA ASP A 83 6.90 -8.14 -2.05
C ASP A 83 8.08 -8.74 -2.83
N GLN A 84 9.23 -8.05 -2.80
CA GLN A 84 10.44 -8.49 -3.51
C GLN A 84 10.99 -9.85 -3.02
N THR A 85 10.53 -10.34 -1.87
CA THR A 85 11.01 -11.57 -1.22
C THR A 85 10.01 -12.73 -1.32
N GLY A 86 8.78 -12.49 -1.75
CA GLY A 86 7.76 -13.52 -1.93
C GLY A 86 6.34 -13.03 -1.71
N TYR A 87 5.50 -13.92 -1.18
CA TYR A 87 4.09 -13.69 -0.92
C TYR A 87 3.84 -13.75 0.59
N ARG A 88 3.29 -12.68 1.14
CA ARG A 88 2.92 -12.54 2.55
C ARG A 88 1.44 -12.82 2.74
N LEU A 89 1.10 -13.56 3.78
CA LEU A 89 -0.26 -13.74 4.24
C LEU A 89 -0.51 -12.83 5.43
N LEU A 90 -1.54 -12.01 5.29
CA LEU A 90 -1.91 -10.97 6.23
C LEU A 90 -3.32 -11.24 6.76
N VAL A 91 -3.53 -11.10 8.07
CA VAL A 91 -4.85 -11.28 8.71
C VAL A 91 -5.13 -10.13 9.67
N PHE A 92 -6.38 -9.99 10.12
CA PHE A 92 -6.71 -9.01 11.14
C PHE A 92 -6.09 -9.38 12.50
N PRO A 93 -5.64 -8.40 13.31
CA PRO A 93 -5.03 -8.64 14.62
C PRO A 93 -5.78 -9.63 15.53
N PRO A 94 -7.13 -9.60 15.63
CA PRO A 94 -7.87 -10.56 16.46
C PRO A 94 -7.74 -12.01 16.01
N ASP A 95 -7.43 -12.25 14.74
CA ASP A 95 -7.39 -13.58 14.12
C ASP A 95 -5.98 -14.16 14.06
N VAL A 96 -4.94 -13.42 14.47
CA VAL A 96 -3.52 -13.81 14.32
C VAL A 96 -3.21 -15.14 14.99
N ILE A 97 -3.66 -15.33 16.23
CA ILE A 97 -3.40 -16.56 17.00
C ILE A 97 -4.08 -17.76 16.31
N ASN A 98 -5.35 -17.60 15.94
CA ASN A 98 -6.12 -18.65 15.27
C ASN A 98 -5.53 -18.98 13.90
N ALA A 99 -5.08 -17.97 13.16
CA ALA A 99 -4.45 -18.15 11.86
C ALA A 99 -3.15 -18.95 11.97
N ARG A 100 -2.28 -18.60 12.92
CA ARG A 100 -1.04 -19.35 13.17
C ARG A 100 -1.33 -20.80 13.56
N LEU A 101 -2.37 -21.03 14.35
CA LEU A 101 -2.78 -22.38 14.73
C LEU A 101 -3.19 -23.22 13.50
N VAL A 102 -4.06 -22.68 12.65
CA VAL A 102 -4.52 -23.34 11.42
C VAL A 102 -3.37 -23.62 10.46
N LEU A 103 -2.40 -22.70 10.35
CA LEU A 103 -1.24 -22.87 9.46
C LEU A 103 -0.22 -23.87 10.00
N THR A 104 -0.13 -24.05 11.32
CA THR A 104 0.78 -25.02 11.96
C THR A 104 0.25 -26.45 11.90
N GLN A 105 -1.07 -26.60 11.80
CA GLN A 105 -1.70 -27.90 11.61
C GLN A 105 -1.42 -28.41 10.19
N SER A 106 -0.31 -29.16 10.06
CA SER A 106 -0.09 -30.04 8.93
C SER A 106 -1.15 -31.15 8.93
N PRO A 107 -1.73 -31.52 7.78
CA PRO A 107 -2.40 -32.81 7.65
C PRO A 107 -1.43 -33.97 7.87
#